data_AF-A0A8T6PZL6-F1
#
_entry.id   AF-A0A8T6PZL6-F1
#
_cell.length_a   1.000
_cell.length_b   1.000
_cell.length_c   1.000
_cell.angle_alpha   90.00
_cell.angle_beta   90.00
_cell.angle_gamma   90.00
#
_symmetry.space_group_name_H-M   'P 1'
#
loop_
_entity.id
_entity.type
_entity.pdbx_description
1 polymer ?
#
loop_
_entity_poly.entity_id
_entity_poly.type
_entity_poly.pdbx_seq_one_letter_code
_entity_poly.pdbx_strand_id
1 'polypeptide(L)'
;QWISALAAPLLGDLLREVVWPTDVSTLDVDAMVVRETTHRFSRLSFHRAMVGRRLPLLKTASGLTWLAFCPEQERKELIEMLAARPGDDYQLAREPLKLQAILARARKEGYGQNYRFWDQEEKIAFI
;
A
#
# COMPACT_ATOMS: atom_id res chain seq x y z
N GLN A 1 -1.18 4.88 -18.62
CA GLN A 1 -1.94 3.67 -18.99
C GLN A 1 -1.08 2.47 -19.39
N TRP A 2 0.27 2.54 -19.38
CA TRP A 2 1.12 1.40 -19.75
C TRP A 2 1.23 0.31 -18.67
N ILE A 3 1.27 0.71 -17.40
CA ILE A 3 1.49 -0.23 -16.28
C ILE A 3 0.37 -1.26 -16.13
N SER A 4 -0.90 -0.85 -16.31
CA SER A 4 -2.05 -1.76 -16.23
C SER A 4 -2.05 -2.78 -17.36
N ALA A 5 -1.63 -2.39 -18.57
CA ALA A 5 -1.56 -3.30 -19.72
C ALA A 5 -0.52 -4.41 -19.51
N LEU A 6 0.58 -4.12 -18.84
CA LEU A 6 1.60 -5.12 -18.48
C LEU A 6 1.21 -5.93 -17.24
N ALA A 7 0.60 -5.29 -16.23
CA ALA A 7 0.24 -5.94 -14.97
C ALA A 7 -0.94 -6.91 -15.12
N ALA A 8 -1.96 -6.56 -15.90
CA ALA A 8 -3.21 -7.33 -16.00
C ALA A 8 -3.01 -8.82 -16.32
N PRO A 9 -2.24 -9.24 -17.35
CA PRO A 9 -2.03 -10.66 -17.62
C PRO A 9 -1.29 -11.37 -16.47
N LEU A 10 -0.25 -10.76 -15.92
CA LEU A 10 0.55 -11.33 -14.82
C LEU A 10 -0.29 -11.52 -13.55
N LEU A 11 -1.12 -10.54 -13.21
CA LEU A 11 -2.03 -10.64 -12.08
C LEU A 11 -3.13 -11.68 -12.32
N GLY A 12 -3.60 -11.81 -13.56
CA GLY A 12 -4.57 -12.84 -13.95
C GLY A 12 -4.01 -14.26 -13.76
N ASP A 13 -2.75 -14.47 -14.11
CA ASP A 13 -2.05 -15.74 -13.88
C ASP A 13 -1.88 -16.01 -12.39
N LEU A 14 -1.39 -15.03 -11.63
CA LEU A 14 -1.22 -15.15 -10.18
C LEU A 14 -2.54 -15.44 -9.46
N LEU A 15 -3.63 -14.79 -9.85
CA LEU A 15 -4.96 -15.01 -9.26
C LEU A 15 -5.38 -16.49 -9.34
N ARG A 16 -5.02 -17.20 -10.41
CA ARG A 16 -5.35 -18.62 -10.56
C ARG A 16 -4.61 -19.51 -9.56
N GLU A 17 -3.44 -19.07 -9.12
CA GLU A 17 -2.60 -19.79 -8.15
C GLU A 17 -2.98 -19.47 -6.71
N VAL A 18 -3.09 -18.17 -6.37
CA VAL A 18 -3.26 -17.73 -4.97
C VAL A 18 -4.70 -17.51 -4.57
N VAL A 19 -5.61 -17.32 -5.54
CA VAL A 19 -7.06 -17.04 -5.39
C VAL A 19 -7.38 -15.72 -4.67
N TRP A 20 -6.54 -15.28 -3.75
CA TRP A 20 -6.62 -13.98 -3.10
C TRP A 20 -6.46 -12.84 -4.10
N PRO A 21 -7.18 -11.71 -3.89
CA PRO A 21 -6.98 -10.53 -4.70
C PRO A 21 -5.55 -9.99 -4.58
N THR A 22 -5.06 -9.41 -5.66
CA THR A 22 -3.75 -8.78 -5.74
C THR A 22 -3.88 -7.46 -6.49
N ASP A 23 -3.16 -6.45 -5.99
CA ASP A 23 -3.13 -5.10 -6.53
C ASP A 23 -1.72 -4.74 -6.99
N VAL A 24 -1.63 -3.96 -8.07
CA VAL A 24 -0.43 -3.20 -8.42
C VAL A 24 -0.69 -1.74 -8.13
N SER A 25 0.19 -1.10 -7.35
CA SER A 25 0.06 0.31 -6.97
C SER A 25 1.37 1.08 -7.19
N THR A 26 1.25 2.39 -7.37
CA THR A 26 2.40 3.31 -7.52
C THR A 26 2.24 4.49 -6.57
N LEU A 27 3.34 5.08 -6.11
CA LEU A 27 3.28 6.36 -5.39
C LEU A 27 2.64 7.44 -6.27
N ASP A 28 1.79 8.26 -5.66
CA ASP A 28 1.24 9.48 -6.24
C ASP A 28 1.09 10.54 -5.14
N VAL A 29 2.06 11.45 -5.08
CA VAL A 29 2.22 12.52 -4.08
C VAL A 29 2.38 12.01 -2.64
N ASP A 30 1.32 11.50 -2.04
CA ASP A 30 1.23 11.18 -0.61
C ASP A 30 0.58 9.81 -0.31
N ALA A 31 0.26 9.04 -1.35
CA ALA A 31 -0.46 7.78 -1.23
C ALA A 31 -0.03 6.78 -2.31
N MET A 32 -0.20 5.49 -2.03
CA MET A 32 -0.10 4.46 -3.06
C MET A 32 -1.43 4.39 -3.82
N VAL A 33 -1.41 4.60 -5.13
CA VAL A 33 -2.61 4.52 -5.96
C VAL A 33 -2.66 3.20 -6.68
N VAL A 34 -3.77 2.45 -6.49
CA VAL A 34 -4.01 1.18 -7.18
C VAL A 34 -4.18 1.45 -8.68
N ARG A 35 -3.33 0.83 -9.50
CA ARG A 35 -3.31 0.97 -10.97
C ARG A 35 -3.95 -0.22 -11.68
N GLU A 36 -3.89 -1.41 -11.09
CA GLU A 36 -4.57 -2.61 -11.57
C GLU A 36 -4.89 -3.54 -10.39
N THR A 37 -5.95 -4.34 -10.53
CA THR A 37 -6.47 -5.16 -9.43
C THR A 37 -7.24 -6.39 -9.92
N THR A 38 -7.06 -7.51 -9.22
CA THR A 38 -7.85 -8.75 -9.43
C THR A 38 -9.05 -8.88 -8.50
N HIS A 39 -9.29 -7.90 -7.64
CA HIS A 39 -10.40 -7.85 -6.71
C HIS A 39 -11.76 -8.25 -7.31
N ARG A 40 -12.11 -7.71 -8.49
CA ARG A 40 -13.37 -8.01 -9.19
C ARG A 40 -13.54 -9.48 -9.64
N PHE A 41 -12.45 -10.24 -9.70
CA PHE A 41 -12.41 -11.62 -10.17
C PHE A 41 -12.15 -12.63 -9.04
N SER A 42 -11.57 -12.18 -7.92
CA SER A 42 -11.32 -13.03 -6.76
C SER A 42 -12.61 -13.36 -6.02
N ARG A 43 -12.81 -14.65 -5.73
CA ARG A 43 -13.94 -15.12 -4.90
C ARG A 43 -13.75 -14.82 -3.41
N LEU A 44 -12.55 -14.45 -3.00
CA LEU A 44 -12.20 -14.10 -1.62
C LEU A 44 -12.25 -12.59 -1.37
N SER A 45 -12.74 -11.83 -2.35
CA SER A 45 -12.82 -10.39 -2.25
C SER A 45 -14.27 -9.90 -2.19
N PHE A 46 -14.53 -9.02 -1.22
CA PHE A 46 -15.80 -8.27 -1.13
C PHE A 46 -15.71 -6.91 -1.83
N HIS A 47 -14.50 -6.37 -2.02
CA HIS A 47 -14.30 -5.08 -2.67
C HIS A 47 -14.11 -5.28 -4.16
N ARG A 48 -14.93 -4.63 -5.00
CA ARG A 48 -14.84 -4.77 -6.47
C ARG A 48 -14.29 -3.55 -7.20
N ALA A 49 -14.22 -2.39 -6.54
CA ALA A 49 -13.79 -1.11 -7.12
C ALA A 49 -12.51 -0.57 -6.43
N MET A 50 -11.38 -1.19 -6.75
CA MET A 50 -10.08 -0.83 -6.17
C MET A 50 -9.20 0.06 -7.07
N VAL A 51 -9.34 0.01 -8.40
CA VAL A 51 -8.55 0.87 -9.30
C VAL A 51 -8.78 2.35 -8.97
N GLY A 52 -7.71 3.12 -8.86
CA GLY A 52 -7.72 4.54 -8.51
C GLY A 52 -7.82 4.81 -7.01
N ARG A 53 -8.03 3.79 -6.15
CA ARG A 53 -8.02 3.97 -4.70
C ARG A 53 -6.66 4.45 -4.23
N ARG A 54 -6.67 5.41 -3.32
CA ARG A 54 -5.50 5.96 -2.64
C ARG A 54 -5.33 5.24 -1.30
N LEU A 55 -4.22 4.55 -1.13
CA LEU A 55 -3.87 3.78 0.05
C LEU A 55 -2.89 4.60 0.90
N PRO A 56 -3.18 4.87 2.19
CA PRO A 56 -2.30 5.68 3.04
C PRO A 56 -0.94 5.02 3.24
N LEU A 57 0.15 5.80 3.07
CA LEU A 57 1.51 5.27 3.10
C LEU A 57 1.89 4.62 4.44
N LEU A 58 1.47 5.23 5.55
CA LEU A 58 1.89 4.83 6.90
C LEU A 58 0.98 3.77 7.53
N LYS A 59 -0.13 3.43 6.87
CA LYS A 59 -1.14 2.50 7.39
C LYS A 59 -1.26 1.22 6.57
N THR A 60 -0.64 1.16 5.39
CA THR A 60 -0.77 0.02 4.48
C THR A 60 0.58 -0.64 4.22
N ALA A 61 0.54 -1.95 3.96
CA ALA A 61 1.76 -2.73 3.68
C ALA A 61 2.45 -2.20 2.41
N SER A 62 1.70 -1.84 1.36
CA SER A 62 2.29 -1.32 0.12
C SER A 62 3.02 0.00 0.35
N GLY A 63 2.43 0.91 1.14
CA GLY A 63 3.04 2.18 1.49
C GLY A 63 4.30 2.05 2.34
N LEU A 64 4.26 1.21 3.38
CA LEU A 64 5.43 0.95 4.22
C LEU A 64 6.55 0.25 3.43
N THR A 65 6.20 -0.63 2.49
CA THR A 65 7.17 -1.25 1.58
C THR A 65 7.79 -0.20 0.67
N TRP A 66 6.99 0.67 0.05
CA TRP A 66 7.52 1.74 -0.79
C TRP A 66 8.50 2.63 -0.03
N LEU A 67 8.13 3.09 1.16
CA LEU A 67 9.02 3.87 2.03
C LEU A 67 10.31 3.11 2.35
N ALA A 68 10.25 1.81 2.59
CA ALA A 68 11.41 1.00 2.97
C ALA A 68 12.47 0.91 1.86
N PHE A 69 12.06 0.92 0.59
CA PHE A 69 12.91 0.65 -0.58
C PHE A 69 13.12 1.84 -1.53
N CYS A 70 12.34 2.93 -1.39
CA CYS A 70 12.56 4.15 -2.18
C CYS A 70 13.91 4.83 -1.82
N PRO A 71 14.43 5.69 -2.71
CA PRO A 71 15.63 6.49 -2.46
C PRO A 71 15.56 7.23 -1.12
N GLU A 72 16.71 7.35 -0.45
CA GLU A 72 16.75 7.94 0.90
C GLU A 72 16.25 9.38 0.93
N GLN A 73 16.59 10.18 -0.08
CA GLN A 73 16.16 11.58 -0.16
C GLN A 73 14.63 11.69 -0.30
N GLU A 74 14.05 10.93 -1.24
CA GLU A 74 12.59 10.89 -1.46
C GLU A 74 11.85 10.40 -0.21
N ARG A 75 12.39 9.39 0.49
CA ARG A 75 11.85 8.92 1.76
C ARG A 75 11.82 10.04 2.81
N LYS A 76 12.91 10.79 2.98
CA LYS A 76 13.02 11.85 4.00
C LYS A 76 11.99 12.94 3.74
N GLU A 77 11.96 13.46 2.52
CA GLU A 77 11.02 14.51 2.09
C GLU A 77 9.56 14.08 2.28
N LEU A 78 9.24 12.84 1.92
CA LEU A 78 7.89 12.31 2.06
C LEU A 78 7.50 12.11 3.53
N ILE A 79 8.39 11.62 4.39
CA ILE A 79 8.11 11.48 5.83
C ILE A 79 7.92 12.86 6.48
N GLU A 80 8.75 13.85 6.15
CA GLU A 80 8.62 15.22 6.65
C GLU A 80 7.28 15.84 6.25
N MET A 81 6.91 15.71 4.98
CA MET A 81 5.62 16.17 4.46
C MET A 81 4.44 15.50 5.19
N LEU A 82 4.51 14.19 5.42
CA LEU A 82 3.46 13.46 6.14
C LEU A 82 3.40 13.86 7.62
N ALA A 83 4.53 14.06 8.29
CA ALA A 83 4.59 14.46 9.70
C ALA A 83 3.93 15.82 9.97
N ALA A 84 3.96 16.73 8.98
CA ALA A 84 3.33 18.05 9.06
C ALA A 84 1.79 18.01 8.99
N ARG A 85 1.18 16.90 8.54
CA ARG A 85 -0.28 16.82 8.33
C ARG A 85 -1.04 16.42 9.59
N PRO A 86 -2.12 17.11 9.99
CA PRO A 86 -2.88 16.76 11.18
C PRO A 86 -3.58 15.39 11.04
N GLY A 87 -3.83 14.72 12.17
CA GLY A 87 -4.59 13.47 12.24
C GLY A 87 -3.74 12.22 12.56
N ASP A 88 -4.44 11.18 13.03
CA ASP A 88 -3.83 9.94 13.54
C ASP A 88 -3.26 9.06 12.42
N ASP A 89 -3.70 9.27 11.18
CA ASP A 89 -3.16 8.58 10.00
C ASP A 89 -1.68 8.87 9.77
N TYR A 90 -1.20 10.03 10.24
CA TYR A 90 0.17 10.48 10.05
C TYR A 90 1.05 10.34 11.30
N GLN A 91 0.50 9.83 12.40
CA GLN A 91 1.19 9.73 13.69
C GLN A 91 2.52 8.98 13.58
N LEU A 92 2.57 7.91 12.77
CA LEU A 92 3.79 7.11 12.58
C LEU A 92 4.96 7.91 11.99
N ALA A 93 4.70 8.95 11.17
CA ALA A 93 5.75 9.83 10.66
C ALA A 93 6.39 10.70 11.74
N ARG A 94 5.70 10.91 12.87
CA ARG A 94 6.22 11.63 14.06
C ARG A 94 6.92 10.71 15.05
N GLU A 95 6.99 9.41 14.77
CA GLU A 95 7.58 8.38 15.62
C GLU A 95 8.81 7.77 14.92
N PRO A 96 9.90 8.53 14.72
CA PRO A 96 11.01 8.14 13.83
C PRO A 96 11.66 6.81 14.20
N LEU A 97 11.83 6.52 15.49
CA LEU A 97 12.39 5.24 15.94
C LEU A 97 11.50 4.05 15.57
N LYS A 98 10.18 4.19 15.75
CA LYS A 98 9.21 3.14 15.43
C LYS A 98 9.09 2.95 13.92
N LEU A 99 9.00 4.04 13.16
CA LEU A 99 8.96 3.97 11.70
C LEU A 99 10.25 3.33 11.17
N GLN A 100 11.43 3.74 11.64
CA GLN A 100 12.69 3.11 11.22
C GLN A 100 12.74 1.61 11.52
N ALA A 101 12.24 1.17 12.66
CA ALA A 101 12.18 -0.26 12.99
C ALA A 101 11.30 -1.04 12.00
N ILE A 102 10.14 -0.49 11.63
CA ILE A 102 9.24 -1.07 10.62
C ILE A 102 9.92 -1.14 9.25
N LEU A 103 10.54 -0.04 8.81
CA LEU A 103 11.21 0.00 7.50
C LEU A 103 12.44 -0.92 7.45
N ALA A 104 13.19 -1.03 8.55
CA ALA A 104 14.32 -1.95 8.66
C ALA A 104 13.87 -3.41 8.59
N ARG A 105 12.75 -3.74 9.24
CA ARG A 105 12.14 -5.07 9.13
C ARG A 105 11.70 -5.38 7.71
N ALA A 106 11.01 -4.46 7.03
CA ALA A 106 10.59 -4.64 5.64
C ALA A 106 11.79 -4.87 4.70
N ARG A 107 12.89 -4.12 4.89
CA ARG A 107 14.14 -4.35 4.14
C ARG A 107 14.77 -5.70 4.42
N LYS A 108 14.78 -6.14 5.68
CA LYS A 108 15.34 -7.44 6.09
C LYS A 108 14.54 -8.61 5.51
N GLU A 109 13.20 -8.50 5.52
CA GLU A 109 12.30 -9.56 5.06
C GLU A 109 12.09 -9.55 3.53
N GLY A 110 12.34 -8.42 2.86
CA GLY A 110 12.10 -8.25 1.43
C GLY A 110 10.65 -7.88 1.08
N TYR A 111 9.77 -7.70 2.07
CA TYR A 111 8.37 -7.33 1.90
C TYR A 111 7.84 -6.60 3.15
N GLY A 112 6.79 -5.80 2.98
CA GLY A 112 6.05 -5.18 4.09
C GLY A 112 4.83 -5.99 4.48
N GLN A 113 4.38 -5.79 5.72
CA GLN A 113 3.20 -6.44 6.28
C GLN A 113 2.35 -5.38 6.99
N ASN A 114 1.04 -5.59 7.04
CA ASN A 114 0.12 -4.77 7.82
C ASN A 114 -0.68 -5.67 8.77
N TYR A 115 -0.61 -5.39 10.08
CA TYR A 115 -1.40 -6.08 11.10
C TYR A 115 -2.61 -5.22 11.49
N ARG A 116 -3.51 -4.96 10.52
CA ARG A 116 -4.80 -4.26 10.71
C ARG A 116 -4.72 -2.83 11.28
N PHE A 117 -3.67 -2.07 10.99
CA PHE A 117 -3.60 -0.68 11.44
C PHE A 117 -4.44 0.30 10.59
N TRP A 118 -5.14 -0.19 9.57
CA TRP A 118 -5.98 0.60 8.67
C TRP A 118 -7.47 0.37 8.95
N ASP A 119 -7.99 1.08 9.96
CA ASP A 119 -9.37 0.93 10.44
C ASP A 119 -10.45 1.26 9.38
N GLN A 120 -10.09 2.00 8.31
CA GLN A 120 -11.01 2.23 7.20
C GLN A 120 -11.28 0.96 6.36
N GLU A 121 -10.40 -0.04 6.40
CA GLU A 121 -10.60 -1.32 5.70
C GLU A 121 -11.92 -1.99 6.13
N GLU A 122 -12.24 -1.93 7.43
CA GLU A 122 -13.48 -2.49 7.98
C GLU A 122 -14.73 -1.83 7.41
N LYS A 123 -14.72 -0.50 7.22
CA LYS A 123 -15.88 0.24 6.68
C LYS A 123 -16.13 -0.03 5.20
N ILE A 124 -15.10 -0.47 4.46
CA ILE A 124 -15.22 -0.81 3.03
C ILE A 124 -15.86 -2.21 2.86
N ALA A 125 -15.86 -3.06 3.90
CA ALA A 125 -16.44 -4.40 3.84
C ALA A 125 -17.98 -4.40 3.87
N PHE A 126 -18.61 -3.26 4.18
CA PHE A 126 -20.04 -3.13 4.42
C PHE A 126 -20.82 -2.33 3.36
N ILE A 127 -20.26 -2.11 2.16
CA ILE A 127 -20.95 -1.42 1.06
C ILE A 127 -21.07 -2.31 -0.17
#